data_AF-A0A1G1ZJS0-F1
#
_entry.id   AF-A0A1G1ZJS0-F1
#
_cell.length_a   1.000
_cell.length_b   1.000
_cell.length_c   1.000
_cell.angle_alpha   90.00
_cell.angle_beta   90.00
_cell.angle_gamma   90.00
#
_symmetry.space_group_name_H-M   'P 1'
#
loop_
_entity.id
_entity.type
_entity.pdbx_description
1 polymer ?
#
loop_
_entity_poly.entity_id
_entity_poly.type
_entity_poly.pdbx_seq_one_letter_code
_entity_poly.pdbx_strand_id
1 'polypeptide(L)'
;MAQLLKISSLFVIVVGIALVVGGLWGIAFTYKNITQEKIVTPADASIPEKPVRGPLTLKAQADIIREHTLKSTGDKTFAEMPRQISKLDENNQQVLDANGKPVMVANTARDIWITATTLTTALSLGILSYAFSSLIVLFGLISIWIGVVFGALVRRGKLV
;
A
#
# COMPACT_ATOMS: atom_id res chain seq x y z
N MET A 1 -4.60 17.05 -43.63
CA MET A 1 -4.73 17.62 -42.26
C MET A 1 -6.00 17.13 -41.54
N ALA A 2 -7.22 17.40 -42.04
CA ALA A 2 -8.45 17.06 -41.32
C ALA A 2 -8.71 15.56 -41.08
N GLN A 3 -8.27 14.66 -41.98
CA GLN A 3 -8.36 13.20 -41.76
C GLN A 3 -7.42 12.70 -40.64
N LEU A 4 -6.20 13.24 -40.57
CA LEU A 4 -5.23 12.90 -39.51
C LEU A 4 -5.75 13.31 -38.12
N LEU A 5 -6.41 14.47 -38.02
CA LEU A 5 -7.01 14.94 -36.77
C LEU A 5 -8.19 14.07 -36.30
N LYS A 6 -9.01 13.56 -37.23
CA LYS A 6 -10.11 12.64 -36.90
C LYS A 6 -9.60 11.29 -36.40
N ILE A 7 -8.58 10.74 -37.06
CA ILE A 7 -7.96 9.47 -36.66
C ILE A 7 -7.29 9.61 -35.29
N SER A 8 -6.55 10.69 -35.07
CA SER A 8 -5.91 10.99 -33.78
C SER A 8 -6.93 11.14 -32.65
N SER A 9 -8.02 11.89 -32.87
CA SER A 9 -9.10 12.04 -31.89
C SER A 9 -9.74 10.69 -31.53
N LEU A 10 -10.03 9.84 -32.52
CA LEU A 10 -10.57 8.50 -32.26
C LEU A 10 -9.58 7.63 -31.47
N PHE A 11 -8.30 7.69 -31.83
CA PHE A 11 -7.25 6.93 -31.14
C PHE A 11 -7.12 7.31 -29.66
N VAL A 12 -7.09 8.62 -29.35
CA VAL A 12 -7.02 9.14 -27.97
C VAL A 12 -8.23 8.70 -27.13
N ILE A 13 -9.42 8.64 -27.72
CA ILE A 13 -10.62 8.13 -27.04
C ILE A 13 -10.48 6.64 -26.74
N VAL A 14 -10.06 5.83 -27.72
CA VAL A 14 -9.89 4.38 -27.55
C VAL A 14 -8.86 4.07 -26.47
N VAL A 15 -7.71 4.76 -26.50
CA VAL A 15 -6.68 4.63 -25.46
C VAL A 15 -7.23 5.04 -24.10
N GLY A 16 -7.98 6.15 -24.02
CA GLY A 16 -8.61 6.59 -22.78
C GLY A 16 -9.58 5.57 -22.20
N ILE A 17 -10.43 4.96 -23.04
CA ILE A 17 -11.33 3.87 -22.63
C ILE A 17 -10.53 2.67 -22.11
N ALA A 18 -9.48 2.26 -22.82
CA ALA A 18 -8.63 1.16 -22.38
C ALA A 18 -7.99 1.42 -21.01
N LEU A 19 -7.52 2.65 -20.77
CA LEU A 19 -7.00 3.06 -19.46
C LEU A 19 -8.06 3.01 -18.37
N VAL A 20 -9.28 3.54 -18.61
CA VAL A 20 -10.36 3.49 -17.62
C VAL A 20 -10.71 2.04 -17.27
N VAL A 21 -10.86 1.18 -18.27
CA VAL A 21 -11.17 -0.25 -18.06
C VAL A 21 -10.04 -0.93 -17.29
N GLY A 22 -8.79 -0.71 -17.68
CA GLY A 22 -7.61 -1.27 -16.99
C GLY A 22 -7.49 -0.79 -15.54
N GLY A 23 -7.74 0.50 -15.28
CA GLY A 23 -7.72 1.06 -13.94
C GLY A 23 -8.85 0.53 -13.06
N LEU A 24 -10.08 0.44 -13.58
CA LEU A 24 -11.20 -0.17 -12.85
C LEU A 24 -10.95 -1.66 -12.54
N TRP A 25 -10.37 -2.38 -13.51
CA TRP A 25 -9.94 -3.77 -13.29
C TRP A 25 -8.89 -3.86 -12.18
N GLY A 26 -7.88 -2.97 -12.19
CA GLY A 26 -6.85 -2.90 -11.15
C GLY A 26 -7.45 -2.70 -9.75
N ILE A 27 -8.38 -1.76 -9.61
CA ILE A 27 -9.11 -1.52 -8.35
C ILE A 27 -9.86 -2.79 -7.91
N ALA A 28 -10.60 -3.44 -8.82
CA ALA A 28 -11.37 -4.64 -8.51
C ALA A 28 -10.49 -5.83 -8.14
N PHE A 29 -9.36 -6.00 -8.82
CA PHE A 29 -8.36 -7.03 -8.53
C PHE A 29 -7.79 -6.85 -7.12
N THR A 30 -7.37 -5.63 -6.78
CA THR A 30 -6.83 -5.30 -5.46
C THR A 30 -7.88 -5.49 -4.37
N TYR A 31 -9.12 -5.06 -4.60
CA TYR A 31 -10.22 -5.29 -3.66
C TYR A 31 -10.45 -6.76 -3.35
N LYS A 32 -10.44 -7.63 -4.38
CA LYS A 32 -10.61 -9.07 -4.21
C LYS A 32 -9.47 -9.69 -3.40
N ASN A 33 -8.22 -9.39 -3.77
CA ASN A 33 -7.03 -9.92 -3.08
C ASN A 33 -6.93 -9.46 -1.62
N ILE A 34 -7.46 -8.29 -1.27
CA ILE A 34 -7.45 -7.83 0.13
C ILE A 34 -8.62 -8.45 0.90
N THR A 35 -9.80 -8.53 0.28
CA THR A 35 -11.01 -9.02 0.97
C THR A 35 -10.92 -10.51 1.31
N GLN A 36 -10.19 -11.32 0.53
CA GLN A 36 -9.99 -12.74 0.80
C GLN A 36 -9.21 -13.01 2.10
N GLU A 37 -8.36 -12.06 2.53
CA GLU A 37 -7.54 -12.20 3.74
C GLU A 37 -8.35 -12.01 5.04
N LYS A 38 -9.60 -11.51 4.93
CA LYS A 38 -10.55 -11.36 6.05
C LYS A 38 -9.98 -10.60 7.26
N ILE A 39 -9.13 -9.62 7.01
CA ILE A 39 -8.54 -8.80 8.08
C ILE A 39 -9.59 -7.81 8.60
N VAL A 40 -9.69 -7.69 9.92
CA VAL A 40 -10.54 -6.72 10.63
C VAL A 40 -9.65 -5.88 11.54
N THR A 41 -9.89 -4.57 11.55
CA THR A 41 -9.14 -3.66 12.42
C THR A 41 -9.48 -3.87 13.90
N PRO A 42 -8.49 -3.76 14.80
CA PRO A 42 -8.74 -3.86 16.24
C PRO A 42 -9.48 -2.62 16.77
N ALA A 43 -10.04 -2.73 17.98
CA ALA A 43 -10.87 -1.69 18.59
C ALA A 43 -10.10 -0.40 18.93
N ASP A 44 -8.78 -0.47 19.05
CA ASP A 44 -7.89 0.66 19.33
C ASP A 44 -7.29 1.30 18.07
N ALA A 45 -7.65 0.81 16.88
CA ALA A 45 -7.26 1.46 15.63
C ALA A 45 -8.06 2.75 15.38
N SER A 46 -7.48 3.66 14.59
CA SER A 46 -8.16 4.90 14.14
C SER A 46 -9.51 4.65 13.45
N ILE A 47 -9.67 3.51 12.78
CA ILE A 47 -10.94 3.03 12.25
C ILE A 47 -11.23 1.68 12.92
N PRO A 48 -12.03 1.63 13.99
CA PRO A 48 -12.20 0.43 14.80
C PRO A 48 -13.21 -0.55 14.20
N GLU A 49 -12.95 -1.86 14.36
CA GLU A 49 -13.86 -2.97 14.06
C GLU A 49 -14.44 -2.96 12.63
N LYS A 50 -13.63 -2.54 11.65
CA LYS A 50 -14.03 -2.54 10.24
C LYS A 50 -13.20 -3.53 9.43
N PRO A 51 -13.81 -4.18 8.42
CA PRO A 51 -13.07 -5.03 7.51
C PRO A 51 -12.10 -4.18 6.68
N VAL A 52 -10.85 -4.63 6.59
CA VAL A 52 -9.81 -3.96 5.80
C VAL A 52 -10.07 -4.26 4.34
N ARG A 53 -10.62 -3.29 3.61
CA ARG A 53 -10.98 -3.45 2.18
C ARG A 53 -10.55 -2.29 1.31
N GLY A 54 -10.41 -1.10 1.89
CA GLY A 54 -10.07 0.13 1.18
C GLY A 54 -8.79 0.80 1.69
N PRO A 55 -8.33 1.85 0.99
CA PRO A 55 -7.09 2.58 1.33
C PRO A 55 -7.05 3.08 2.78
N LEU A 56 -8.14 3.68 3.26
CA LEU A 56 -8.20 4.23 4.61
C LEU A 56 -8.12 3.15 5.69
N THR A 57 -8.83 2.03 5.49
CA THR A 57 -8.80 0.89 6.41
C THR A 57 -7.45 0.16 6.39
N LEU A 58 -6.79 0.07 5.22
CA LEU A 58 -5.43 -0.47 5.10
C LEU A 58 -4.44 0.40 5.87
N LYS A 59 -4.56 1.72 5.76
CA LYS A 59 -3.72 2.65 6.49
C LYS A 59 -3.93 2.54 8.00
N ALA A 60 -5.18 2.53 8.45
CA ALA A 60 -5.50 2.34 9.87
C ALA A 60 -4.91 1.03 10.43
N GLN A 61 -4.97 -0.06 9.66
CA GLN A 61 -4.37 -1.34 10.04
C GLN A 61 -2.83 -1.27 10.08
N ALA A 62 -2.20 -0.62 9.10
CA ALA A 62 -0.74 -0.49 9.08
C ALA A 62 -0.23 0.37 10.24
N ASP A 63 -0.94 1.44 10.56
CA ASP A 63 -0.60 2.36 11.64
C ASP A 63 -0.70 1.65 13.01
N ILE A 64 -1.78 0.88 13.27
CA ILE A 64 -1.93 0.19 14.56
C ILE A 64 -0.93 -0.95 14.74
N ILE A 65 -0.57 -1.67 13.66
CA ILE A 65 0.51 -2.68 13.70
C ILE A 65 1.81 -2.01 14.13
N ARG A 66 2.14 -0.85 13.55
CA ARG A 66 3.35 -0.11 13.91
C ARG A 66 3.32 0.34 15.38
N GLU A 67 2.19 0.83 15.85
CA GLU A 67 2.02 1.25 17.25
C GLU A 67 2.22 0.08 18.22
N HIS A 68 1.56 -1.06 17.99
CA HIS A 68 1.74 -2.26 18.82
C HIS A 68 3.17 -2.80 18.76
N THR A 69 3.81 -2.70 17.60
CA THR A 69 5.22 -3.10 17.43
C THR A 69 6.13 -2.22 18.29
N LEU A 70 5.98 -0.89 18.24
CA LEU A 70 6.75 0.04 19.06
C LEU A 70 6.53 -0.23 20.55
N LYS A 71 5.28 -0.37 21.00
CA LYS A 71 4.96 -0.69 22.40
C LYS A 71 5.60 -2.02 22.84
N SER A 72 5.58 -3.04 21.98
CA SER A 72 6.16 -4.35 22.27
C SER A 72 7.69 -4.34 22.31
N THR A 73 8.34 -3.42 21.60
CA THR A 73 9.81 -3.29 21.57
C THR A 73 10.35 -2.14 22.42
N GLY A 74 9.54 -1.60 23.33
CA GLY A 74 9.93 -0.53 24.26
C GLY A 74 10.27 0.77 23.54
N ASP A 75 9.45 1.15 22.56
CA ASP A 75 9.55 2.35 21.72
C ASP A 75 10.82 2.44 20.87
N LYS A 76 11.56 1.33 20.75
CA LYS A 76 12.74 1.22 19.91
C LYS A 76 12.37 0.68 18.54
N THR A 77 12.90 1.31 17.50
CA THR A 77 12.85 0.81 16.13
C THR A 77 13.86 -0.32 15.91
N PHE A 78 13.72 -1.04 14.79
CA PHE A 78 14.61 -2.14 14.41
C PHE A 78 16.11 -1.78 14.42
N ALA A 79 16.44 -0.53 14.08
CA ALA A 79 17.81 -0.02 14.03
C ALA A 79 18.35 0.39 15.41
N GLU A 80 17.47 0.79 16.33
CA GLU A 80 17.83 1.20 17.69
C GLU A 80 18.01 0.01 18.64
N MET A 81 17.63 -1.20 18.20
CA MET A 81 17.81 -2.43 18.97
C MET A 81 19.15 -3.12 18.66
N PRO A 82 19.89 -3.57 19.68
CA PRO A 82 21.12 -4.33 19.47
C PRO A 82 20.82 -5.69 18.83
N ARG A 83 21.74 -6.18 18.00
CA ARG A 83 21.59 -7.49 17.33
C ARG A 83 21.62 -8.66 18.31
N GLN A 84 22.35 -8.50 19.41
CA GLN A 84 22.50 -9.49 20.45
C GLN A 84 22.15 -8.87 21.79
N ILE A 85 21.50 -9.66 22.64
CA ILE A 85 21.17 -9.32 24.02
C ILE A 85 21.68 -10.42 24.94
N SER A 86 22.02 -10.08 26.17
CA SER A 86 22.41 -11.07 27.16
C SER A 86 21.24 -12.03 27.43
N LYS A 87 21.52 -13.33 27.42
CA LYS A 87 20.52 -14.36 27.75
C LYS A 87 20.09 -14.15 29.19
N LEU A 88 18.79 -14.00 29.43
CA LEU A 88 18.21 -13.93 30.76
C LEU A 88 17.77 -15.33 31.20
N ASP A 89 17.98 -15.67 32.47
CA ASP A 89 17.45 -16.89 33.09
C ASP A 89 15.97 -16.72 33.52
N GLU A 90 15.37 -17.76 34.09
CA GLU A 90 13.98 -17.74 34.58
C GLU A 90 13.73 -16.69 35.69
N ASN A 91 14.80 -16.17 36.31
CA ASN A 91 14.77 -15.11 37.33
C ASN A 91 15.12 -13.72 36.77
N ASN A 92 15.15 -13.58 35.43
CA ASN A 92 15.48 -12.34 34.73
C ASN A 92 16.92 -11.84 34.99
N GLN A 93 17.83 -12.74 35.36
CA GLN A 93 19.25 -12.47 35.57
C GLN A 93 20.10 -12.89 34.36
N GLN A 94 21.18 -12.17 34.09
CA GLN A 94 22.05 -12.47 32.94
C GLN A 94 22.78 -13.80 33.16
N VAL A 95 22.59 -14.75 32.24
CA VAL A 95 23.34 -16.01 32.20
C VAL A 95 24.77 -15.69 31.80
N LEU A 96 25.70 -15.97 32.70
CA LEU A 96 27.14 -15.77 32.51
C LEU A 96 27.78 -17.05 31.93
N ASP A 97 28.76 -16.87 31.04
CA ASP A 97 29.59 -17.95 30.52
C ASP A 97 30.66 -18.38 31.55
N ALA A 98 31.44 -19.41 31.24
CA ALA A 98 32.50 -19.94 32.11
C ALA A 98 33.61 -18.91 32.46
N ASN A 99 33.64 -17.76 31.77
CA ASN A 99 34.58 -16.66 31.98
C ASN A 99 33.93 -15.44 32.66
N GLY A 100 32.70 -15.57 33.16
CA GLY A 100 31.96 -14.49 33.83
C GLY A 100 31.42 -13.40 32.90
N LYS A 101 31.33 -13.67 31.59
CA LYS A 101 30.78 -12.72 30.59
C LYS A 101 29.33 -13.09 30.24
N PRO A 102 28.44 -12.13 29.98
CA PRO A 102 27.06 -12.46 29.62
C PRO A 102 27.02 -13.26 28.31
N VAL A 103 26.33 -14.40 28.31
CA VAL A 103 26.09 -15.18 27.09
C VAL A 103 25.18 -14.36 26.19
N MET A 104 25.72 -13.86 25.09
CA MET A 104 24.98 -13.07 24.12
C MET A 104 24.16 -13.98 23.21
N VAL A 105 22.84 -13.82 23.20
CA VAL A 105 21.91 -14.50 22.28
C VAL A 105 21.35 -13.51 21.26
N ALA A 106 20.86 -14.02 20.13
CA ALA A 106 20.20 -13.19 19.13
C ALA A 106 18.97 -12.49 19.74
N ASN A 107 18.80 -11.21 19.43
CA ASN A 107 17.67 -10.43 19.90
C ASN A 107 16.39 -10.78 19.12
N THR A 108 15.57 -11.65 19.69
CA THR A 108 14.28 -12.09 19.10
C THR A 108 13.25 -10.97 18.99
N ALA A 109 13.38 -9.87 19.74
CA ALA A 109 12.49 -8.70 19.58
C ALA A 109 12.64 -8.04 18.19
N ARG A 110 13.77 -8.26 17.51
CA ARG A 110 13.95 -7.80 16.13
C ARG A 110 13.07 -8.55 15.13
N ASP A 111 12.66 -9.79 15.45
CA ASP A 111 11.80 -10.61 14.60
C ASP A 111 10.35 -10.06 14.55
N ILE A 112 9.91 -9.43 15.65
CA ILE A 112 8.62 -8.72 15.72
C ILE A 112 8.61 -7.59 14.68
N TRP A 113 9.69 -6.80 14.62
CA TRP A 113 9.82 -5.72 13.63
C TRP A 113 9.91 -6.23 12.19
N ILE A 114 10.61 -7.34 11.94
CA ILE A 114 10.69 -7.94 10.61
C ILE A 114 9.29 -8.39 10.14
N THR A 115 8.56 -9.06 11.02
CA THR A 115 7.19 -9.52 10.75
C THR A 115 6.26 -8.34 10.54
N ALA A 116 6.26 -7.35 11.45
CA ALA A 116 5.46 -6.14 11.34
C ALA A 116 5.74 -5.39 10.04
N THR A 117 7.01 -5.19 9.69
CA THR A 117 7.43 -4.53 8.45
C THR A 117 6.93 -5.27 7.22
N THR A 118 6.96 -6.60 7.25
CA THR A 118 6.44 -7.43 6.15
C THR A 118 4.94 -7.20 5.94
N LEU A 119 4.15 -7.23 7.03
CA LEU A 119 2.70 -6.96 6.97
C LEU A 119 2.40 -5.52 6.55
N THR A 120 3.05 -4.53 7.16
CA THR A 120 2.80 -3.12 6.82
C THR A 120 3.22 -2.79 5.39
N THR A 121 4.26 -3.46 4.88
CA THR A 121 4.68 -3.33 3.47
C THR A 121 3.58 -3.87 2.56
N ALA A 122 3.06 -5.06 2.81
CA ALA A 122 1.95 -5.62 2.01
C ALA A 122 0.71 -4.70 2.02
N LEU A 123 0.33 -4.18 3.19
CA LEU A 123 -0.78 -3.21 3.31
C LEU A 123 -0.50 -1.91 2.52
N SER A 124 0.72 -1.41 2.59
CA SER A 124 1.15 -0.20 1.87
C SER A 124 1.16 -0.42 0.35
N LEU A 125 1.58 -1.60 -0.13
CA LEU A 125 1.45 -1.98 -1.54
C LEU A 125 -0.01 -2.01 -1.99
N GLY A 126 -0.93 -2.47 -1.14
CA GLY A 126 -2.37 -2.39 -1.39
C GLY A 126 -2.86 -0.95 -1.57
N ILE A 127 -2.43 -0.04 -0.68
CA ILE A 127 -2.74 1.40 -0.79
C ILE A 127 -2.17 1.98 -2.10
N LEU A 128 -0.90 1.67 -2.41
CA LEU A 128 -0.27 2.11 -3.65
C LEU A 128 -0.98 1.58 -4.90
N SER A 129 -1.40 0.31 -4.88
CA SER A 129 -2.14 -0.29 -5.99
C SER A 129 -3.48 0.42 -6.25
N TYR A 130 -4.21 0.78 -5.19
CA TYR A 130 -5.42 1.61 -5.33
C TYR A 130 -5.10 3.01 -5.87
N ALA A 131 -4.06 3.66 -5.37
CA ALA A 131 -3.66 4.99 -5.83
C ALA A 131 -3.25 4.98 -7.31
N PHE A 132 -2.42 4.02 -7.73
CA PHE A 132 -2.00 3.83 -9.12
C PHE A 132 -3.19 3.55 -10.03
N SER A 133 -4.07 2.62 -9.64
CA SER A 133 -5.24 2.28 -10.45
C SER A 133 -6.20 3.46 -10.58
N SER A 134 -6.39 4.22 -9.50
CA SER A 134 -7.22 5.45 -9.52
C SER A 134 -6.62 6.52 -10.42
N LEU A 135 -5.29 6.70 -10.40
CA LEU A 135 -4.59 7.63 -11.29
C LEU A 135 -4.73 7.23 -12.76
N ILE A 136 -4.65 5.92 -13.06
CA ILE A 136 -4.87 5.39 -14.41
C ILE A 136 -6.30 5.70 -14.90
N VAL A 137 -7.31 5.51 -14.04
CA VAL A 137 -8.69 5.89 -14.36
C VAL A 137 -8.80 7.40 -14.63
N LEU A 138 -8.18 8.23 -13.78
CA LEU A 138 -8.18 9.68 -13.95
C LEU A 138 -7.57 10.10 -15.30
N PHE A 139 -6.40 9.56 -15.65
CA PHE A 139 -5.78 9.83 -16.95
C PHE A 139 -6.62 9.31 -18.12
N GLY A 140 -7.28 8.16 -17.97
CA GLY A 140 -8.23 7.65 -18.95
C GLY A 140 -9.39 8.62 -19.19
N LEU A 141 -9.99 9.15 -18.12
CA LEU A 141 -11.06 10.15 -18.21
C LEU A 141 -10.59 11.46 -18.86
N ILE A 142 -9.40 11.95 -18.49
CA ILE A 142 -8.80 13.14 -19.11
C ILE A 142 -8.55 12.91 -20.61
N SER A 143 -8.04 11.74 -20.99
CA SER A 143 -7.81 11.36 -22.38
C SER A 143 -9.13 11.33 -23.17
N ILE A 144 -10.19 10.72 -22.63
CA ILE A 144 -11.52 10.73 -23.26
C ILE A 144 -12.03 12.16 -23.41
N TRP A 145 -11.90 12.99 -22.38
CA TRP A 145 -12.34 14.38 -22.41
C TRP A 145 -11.64 15.19 -23.50
N ILE A 146 -10.31 15.08 -23.59
CA ILE A 146 -9.51 15.70 -24.66
C ILE A 146 -9.98 15.19 -26.03
N GLY A 147 -10.14 13.89 -26.19
CA GLY A 147 -10.61 13.27 -27.43
C GLY A 147 -11.98 13.80 -27.88
N VAL A 148 -12.93 13.96 -26.95
CA VAL A 148 -14.25 14.54 -27.19
C VAL A 148 -14.17 16.01 -27.60
N VAL A 149 -13.34 16.81 -26.90
CA VAL A 149 -13.16 18.24 -27.22
C VAL A 149 -12.56 18.41 -28.62
N PHE A 150 -11.51 17.67 -28.97
CA PHE A 150 -10.95 17.68 -30.33
C PHE A 150 -11.99 17.24 -31.38
N GLY A 151 -12.75 16.18 -31.10
CA GLY A 151 -13.79 15.70 -31.99
C GLY A 151 -14.93 16.72 -32.21
N ALA A 152 -15.29 17.47 -31.16
CA ALA A 152 -16.28 18.55 -31.22
C ALA A 152 -15.76 19.75 -32.02
N LEU A 153 -14.49 20.14 -31.83
CA LEU A 153 -13.85 21.22 -32.57
C LEU A 153 -13.74 20.89 -34.06
N VAL A 154 -13.38 19.65 -34.44
CA VAL A 154 -13.35 19.22 -35.84
C VAL A 154 -14.75 19.21 -36.47
N ARG A 155 -15.80 18.89 -35.71
CA ARG A 155 -17.19 18.97 -36.19
C ARG A 155 -17.67 20.41 -36.37
N ARG A 156 -17.30 21.32 -35.46
CA ARG A 156 -17.60 22.76 -35.57
C ARG A 156 -16.76 23.46 -36.64
N GLY A 157 -15.54 23.01 -36.89
CA GLY A 157 -14.60 23.49 -37.90
C GLY A 157 -14.86 22.98 -39.33
N LYS A 158 -16.09 22.58 -39.66
CA LYS A 158 -16.56 22.66 -41.06
C LYS A 158 -16.70 24.14 -41.42
N LEU A 159 -15.58 24.80 -41.69
CA LEU A 159 -15.30 26.19 -42.13
C LEU A 159 -13.86 26.40 -41.63
N VAL A 160 -12.82 25.89 -42.30
CA VAL A 160 -12.25 26.32 -43.58
C VAL A 160 -11.52 25.15 -44.23
#